data_AF-A0A815UZZ8-F1
#
_entry.id   AF-A0A815UZZ8-F1
#
_cell.length_a   1.000
_cell.length_b   1.000
_cell.length_c   1.000
_cell.angle_alpha   90.00
_cell.angle_beta   90.00
_cell.angle_gamma   90.00
#
_symmetry.space_group_name_H-M   'P 1'
#
loop_
_entity.id
_entity.type
_entity.pdbx_description
1 polymer ?
#
loop_
_entity_poly.entity_id
_entity_poly.type
_entity_poly.pdbx_seq_one_letter_code
_entity_poly.pdbx_strand_id
1 'polypeptide(L)' 'RQKIFVSDKSGFTKVTRENYDRLMQQGQLQYDGANVKYLPNHGPLAHWKKRQTV' A
#
# COMPACT_ATOMS: atom_id res chain seq x y z
N ARG A 1 -7.51 -16.98 28.25
CA ARG A 1 -8.06 -17.55 26.99
C ARG A 1 -7.60 -16.69 25.82
N GLN A 2 -6.88 -17.25 24.84
CA GLN A 2 -6.52 -16.55 23.60
C GLN A 2 -7.60 -16.78 22.54
N LYS A 3 -7.92 -15.75 21.74
CA LYS A 3 -8.88 -15.84 20.64
C LYS A 3 -8.12 -15.75 19.32
N ILE A 4 -8.41 -16.67 18.40
CA ILE A 4 -7.90 -16.61 17.03
C ILE A 4 -8.80 -15.64 16.25
N PHE A 5 -8.18 -14.71 15.52
CA PHE A 5 -8.86 -13.71 14.71
C PHE A 5 -8.35 -13.77 13.28
N VAL A 6 -9.25 -13.63 12.31
CA VAL A 6 -8.90 -13.47 10.89
C VAL A 6 -8.99 -11.99 10.58
N SER A 7 -7.86 -11.36 10.28
CA SER A 7 -7.84 -9.96 9.85
C SER A 7 -8.39 -9.80 8.44
N ASP A 8 -9.06 -8.67 8.21
CA ASP A 8 -9.52 -8.10 6.95
C ASP A 8 -8.40 -7.41 6.12
N LYS A 9 -7.22 -7.24 6.72
CA LYS A 9 -6.05 -6.61 6.10
C LYS A 9 -5.33 -7.56 5.14
N SER A 10 -4.63 -6.97 4.19
CA SER A 10 -3.75 -7.73 3.29
C SER A 10 -2.46 -8.09 4.03
N GLY A 11 -2.40 -9.28 4.62
CA GLY A 11 -1.25 -9.76 5.38
C GLY A 11 -0.91 -8.84 6.57
N PHE A 12 0.37 -8.50 6.73
CA PHE A 12 0.86 -7.60 7.80
C PHE A 12 0.88 -6.12 7.39
N THR A 13 0.04 -5.72 6.43
CA THR A 13 -0.08 -4.32 6.01
C THR A 13 -1.18 -3.59 6.79
N LYS A 14 -1.21 -2.25 6.68
CA LYS A 14 -2.29 -1.43 7.28
C LYS A 14 -3.55 -1.38 6.41
N VAL A 15 -3.48 -1.88 5.17
CA VAL A 15 -4.51 -1.71 4.14
C VAL A 15 -5.45 -2.92 4.17
N THR A 16 -6.75 -2.68 4.04
CA THR A 16 -7.75 -3.74 3.88
C THR A 16 -7.57 -4.46 2.53
N ARG A 17 -7.95 -5.73 2.44
CA ARG A 17 -7.84 -6.49 1.18
C ARG A 17 -8.54 -5.80 0.01
N GLU A 18 -9.73 -5.27 0.24
CA GLU A 18 -10.53 -4.54 -0.76
C GLU A 18 -9.82 -3.31 -1.33
N ASN A 19 -9.03 -2.61 -0.50
CA ASN A 19 -8.35 -1.39 -0.92
C ASN A 19 -6.95 -1.63 -1.47
N TYR A 20 -6.36 -2.80 -1.20
CA TYR A 20 -4.99 -3.09 -1.58
C TYR A 20 -4.81 -3.01 -3.10
N ASP A 21 -5.66 -3.69 -3.86
CA ASP A 21 -5.60 -3.71 -5.32
C ASP A 21 -5.82 -2.33 -5.93
N ARG A 22 -6.77 -1.56 -5.36
CA ARG A 22 -7.02 -0.17 -5.77
C ARG A 22 -5.81 0.74 -5.56
N LEU A 23 -5.20 0.69 -4.38
CA LEU A 23 -4.02 1.52 -4.07
C LEU A 23 -2.79 1.09 -4.86
N MET A 24 -2.70 -0.21 -5.20
CA MET A 24 -1.66 -0.75 -6.06
C MET A 24 -1.81 -0.24 -7.50
N GLN A 25 -3.03 -0.27 -8.07
CA GLN A 25 -3.33 0.27 -9.40
C GLN A 25 -3.10 1.79 -9.48
N GLN A 26 -3.34 2.51 -8.40
CA GLN A 26 -3.07 3.96 -8.32
C GLN A 26 -1.57 4.30 -8.18
N GLY A 27 -0.68 3.32 -8.03
CA GLY A 27 0.74 3.55 -7.79
C GLY A 27 1.06 4.19 -6.44
N GLN A 28 0.15 4.04 -5.46
CA GLN A 28 0.32 4.54 -4.10
C GLN A 28 0.98 3.52 -3.15
N LEU A 29 1.07 2.26 -3.59
CA LEU A 29 1.83 1.22 -2.91
C LEU A 29 3.02 0.81 -3.77
N GLN A 30 4.19 0.74 -3.16
CA GLN A 30 5.41 0.23 -3.78
C GLN A 30 5.95 -0.94 -2.97
N TYR A 31 6.37 -1.99 -3.66
CA TYR A 31 7.01 -3.15 -3.02
C TYR A 31 8.33 -2.74 -2.36
N ASP A 32 8.51 -3.18 -1.12
CA ASP A 32 9.70 -2.96 -0.30
C ASP A 32 10.10 -4.29 0.37
N GLY A 33 10.65 -5.19 -0.46
CA GLY A 33 10.98 -6.56 -0.07
C GLY A 33 9.73 -7.36 0.30
N ALA A 34 9.58 -7.68 1.58
CA ALA A 34 8.45 -8.47 2.10
C ALA A 34 7.20 -7.62 2.42
N ASN A 35 7.34 -6.30 2.49
CA ASN A 35 6.26 -5.36 2.83
C ASN A 35 5.99 -4.39 1.68
N VAL A 36 5.06 -3.45 1.92
CA VAL A 36 4.76 -2.34 1.01
C VAL A 36 5.03 -1.00 1.68
N LYS A 37 5.55 -0.06 0.91
CA LYS A 37 5.68 1.34 1.28
C LYS A 37 4.51 2.14 0.72
N TYR A 38 3.88 2.92 1.58
CA TYR A 38 2.85 3.87 1.17
C TYR A 38 3.50 5.15 0.62
N LEU A 39 3.07 5.55 -0.57
CA LEU A 39 3.56 6.72 -1.29
C LEU A 39 2.44 7.78 -1.34
N PRO A 40 2.52 8.82 -0.49
CA PRO A 40 1.47 9.83 -0.42
C PRO A 40 1.39 10.69 -1.69
N ASN A 41 0.26 11.37 -1.86
CA ASN A 41 0.07 12.38 -2.92
C ASN A 41 0.69 13.74 -2.58
N HIS A 42 1.16 13.92 -1.33
CA HIS A 42 1.83 15.13 -0.87
C HIS A 42 3.36 14.97 -0.90
N GLY A 43 4.05 16.09 -1.09
CA GLY A 43 5.51 16.16 -1.21
C GLY A 43 5.95 16.74 -2.56
N PRO A 44 7.25 16.63 -2.91
CA PRO A 44 7.78 17.17 -4.15
C PRO A 44 7.09 16.56 -5.38
N LEU A 45 6.59 17.42 -6.27
CA LEU A 45 5.90 16.99 -7.50
C LEU A 45 6.77 16.08 -8.37
N ALA A 46 8.09 16.25 -8.33
CA ALA A 46 9.05 15.38 -9.02
C ALA A 46 8.91 13.91 -8.60
N HIS A 47 8.68 13.63 -7.31
CA HIS A 47 8.46 12.27 -6.82
C HIS A 47 7.14 11.68 -7.29
N TRP A 48 6.09 12.51 -7.41
CA TRP A 48 4.83 12.07 -7.99
C TRP A 48 4.96 11.78 -9.49
N LYS A 49 5.60 12.67 -10.26
CA LYS A 49 5.83 12.47 -11.71
C LYS A 49 6.61 11.18 -11.97
N LYS A 50 7.69 10.92 -11.23
CA LYS A 50 8.50 9.70 -11.38
C LYS A 50 7.70 8.40 -11.20
N ARG A 51 6.62 8.41 -10.41
CA ARG A 51 5.73 7.26 -10.20
C ARG A 51 4.71 7.06 -11.33
N GLN A 52 4.32 8.12 -12.03
CA GLN A 52 3.29 8.09 -13.08
C GLN A 52 3.84 7.78 -14.47
N THR A 53 5.16 7.87 -14.66
CA THR A 53 5.82 7.69 -15.96
C THR A 53 6.22 6.22 -16.22
N VAL A 54 5.87 5.30 -15.32
CA VAL A 54 6.11 3.85 -15.45
C VAL A 54 4.85 3.17 -15.95
#